data_AF-A0A2N6A8S4-F1
#
_entry.id   AF-A0A2N6A8S4-F1
#
_cell.length_a   1.000
_cell.length_b   1.000
_cell.length_c   1.000
_cell.angle_alpha   90.00
_cell.angle_beta   90.00
_cell.angle_gamma   90.00
#
_symmetry.space_group_name_H-M   'P 1'
#
loop_
_entity.id
_entity.type
_entity.pdbx_description
1 polymer ?
#
loop_
_entity_poly.entity_id
_entity_poly.type
_entity_poly.pdbx_seq_one_letter_code
_entity_poly.pdbx_strand_id
1 'polypeptide(L)'
;MICPQCKKQIPDTSAQCPFCAHGINHKEQVPKEIAMRRYQRWFFYGFIVILFLGMIATIAKIYDVNTKLSTQYIAADSMYKEKASELESTKTILTEAEKKNAELEQLLGDSEKEISAKTESYKEVLFEKGKLEEKYNNEKNVTEQMEKNVGECEDNLAQTDAMVYKMIVSLSMGISNENLSKIPVAEANMEGVDQDGDGLSDVFEEAIGTIKDKKDSDDDGFEDKSEILNHFNPSGEGALPYDEKLINALKGRILLQVEGNGEAWYVDEGKRYFLGRPGEALRVLANL
;
A
#
# COMPACT_ATOMS: atom_id res chain seq x y z
N MET A 1 59.82 -112.97 -44.15
CA MET A 1 60.78 -111.98 -44.67
C MET A 1 60.37 -111.52 -46.07
N ILE A 2 60.89 -110.39 -46.57
CA ILE A 2 60.70 -109.97 -47.96
C ILE A 2 62.03 -110.12 -48.71
N CYS A 3 62.05 -110.79 -49.87
CA CYS A 3 63.30 -110.88 -50.65
C CYS A 3 63.70 -109.52 -51.21
N PRO A 4 64.98 -109.11 -51.07
CA PRO A 4 65.46 -107.80 -51.53
C PRO A 4 65.42 -107.64 -53.06
N GLN A 5 65.46 -108.73 -53.82
CA GLN A 5 65.46 -108.72 -55.28
C GLN A 5 64.05 -108.72 -55.87
N CYS A 6 63.19 -109.66 -55.46
CA CYS A 6 61.86 -109.82 -56.07
C CYS A 6 60.71 -109.19 -55.27
N LYS A 7 60.99 -108.63 -54.08
CA LYS A 7 60.01 -108.00 -53.16
C LYS A 7 58.81 -108.88 -52.78
N LYS A 8 58.88 -110.19 -52.98
CA LYS A 8 57.85 -111.16 -52.57
C LYS A 8 58.09 -111.67 -51.15
N GLN A 9 57.01 -112.04 -50.47
CA GLN A 9 57.03 -112.57 -49.10
C GLN A 9 57.48 -114.04 -49.10
N ILE A 10 58.35 -114.41 -48.16
CA ILE A 10 59.01 -115.73 -48.07
C ILE A 10 59.02 -116.21 -46.61
N PRO A 11 58.94 -117.54 -46.35
CA PRO A 11 59.04 -118.12 -45.01
C PRO A 11 60.33 -117.72 -44.27
N ASP A 12 60.25 -117.60 -42.94
CA ASP A 12 61.33 -117.05 -42.09
C ASP A 12 62.56 -117.98 -41.91
N THR A 13 62.59 -119.13 -42.59
CA THR A 13 63.63 -120.16 -42.45
C THR A 13 64.32 -120.53 -43.77
N SER A 14 63.93 -119.95 -44.90
CA SER A 14 64.50 -120.32 -46.21
C SER A 14 65.85 -119.64 -46.45
N ALA A 15 66.88 -120.44 -46.77
CA ALA A 15 68.21 -119.94 -47.14
C ALA A 15 68.29 -119.38 -48.58
N GLN A 16 67.25 -119.58 -49.40
CA GLN A 16 67.23 -119.18 -50.80
C GLN A 16 65.82 -118.76 -51.22
N CYS A 17 65.71 -117.71 -52.04
CA CYS A 17 64.41 -117.24 -52.52
C CYS A 17 63.79 -118.26 -53.50
N PRO A 18 62.58 -118.79 -53.25
CA PRO A 18 61.93 -119.72 -54.17
C PRO A 18 61.51 -119.06 -55.50
N PHE A 19 61.46 -117.73 -55.57
CA PHE A 19 61.01 -116.99 -56.76
C PHE A 19 62.15 -116.44 -57.64
N CYS A 20 63.35 -116.24 -57.09
CA CYS A 20 64.48 -115.67 -57.84
C CYS A 20 65.83 -116.34 -57.56
N ALA A 21 65.85 -117.45 -56.80
CA ALA A 21 67.03 -118.23 -56.44
C ALA A 21 68.17 -117.44 -55.74
N HIS A 22 67.94 -116.19 -55.35
CA HIS A 22 68.90 -115.36 -54.62
C HIS A 22 69.16 -115.94 -53.23
N GLY A 23 70.44 -116.01 -52.82
CA GLY A 23 70.86 -116.48 -51.50
C GLY A 23 70.44 -115.50 -50.40
N ILE A 24 69.82 -116.01 -49.34
CA ILE A 24 69.26 -115.21 -48.26
C ILE A 24 69.92 -115.59 -46.93
N ASN A 25 70.58 -114.63 -46.27
CA ASN A 25 71.09 -114.80 -44.92
C ASN A 25 70.03 -114.41 -43.87
N HIS A 26 69.17 -115.38 -43.53
CA HIS A 26 68.06 -115.19 -42.59
C HIS A 26 68.51 -114.75 -41.19
N LYS A 27 69.67 -115.21 -40.69
CA LYS A 27 70.19 -114.86 -39.36
C LYS A 27 70.48 -113.36 -39.21
N GLU A 28 70.75 -112.67 -40.31
CA GLU A 28 71.09 -111.24 -40.30
C GLU A 28 69.92 -110.36 -40.76
N GLN A 29 69.08 -110.84 -41.69
CA GLN A 29 67.95 -110.07 -42.24
C GLN A 29 66.76 -109.99 -41.28
N VAL A 30 66.40 -111.08 -40.59
CA VAL A 30 65.26 -111.11 -39.64
C VAL A 30 65.40 -110.05 -38.51
N PRO A 31 66.52 -109.95 -37.78
CA PRO A 31 66.66 -108.94 -36.72
C PRO A 31 66.67 -107.50 -37.26
N LYS A 32 67.21 -107.26 -38.46
CA LYS A 32 67.16 -105.94 -39.13
C LYS A 32 65.72 -105.55 -39.49
N GLU A 33 64.92 -106.46 -40.03
CA GLU A 33 63.49 -106.22 -40.31
C GLU A 33 62.70 -105.96 -39.02
N ILE A 34 62.95 -106.71 -37.93
CA ILE A 34 62.27 -106.51 -36.64
C ILE A 34 62.62 -105.14 -36.04
N ALA A 35 63.90 -104.75 -36.08
CA ALA A 35 64.34 -103.43 -35.61
C ALA A 35 63.69 -102.30 -36.41
N MET A 36 63.61 -102.44 -37.74
CA MET A 36 62.94 -101.46 -38.61
C MET A 36 61.44 -101.36 -38.32
N ARG A 37 60.72 -102.48 -38.16
CA ARG A 37 59.30 -102.47 -37.78
C ARG A 37 59.07 -101.87 -36.41
N ARG A 38 59.97 -102.12 -35.44
CA ARG A 38 59.91 -101.52 -34.09
C ARG A 38 60.13 -100.01 -34.17
N TYR A 39 61.11 -99.55 -34.94
CA TYR A 39 61.34 -98.12 -35.20
C TYR A 39 60.13 -97.46 -35.87
N GLN A 40 59.56 -98.10 -36.91
CA GLN A 40 58.35 -97.61 -37.58
C GLN A 40 57.19 -97.47 -36.60
N ARG A 41 56.93 -98.45 -35.71
CA ARG A 41 55.88 -98.34 -34.68
C ARG A 41 56.13 -97.19 -33.72
N TRP A 42 57.35 -97.04 -33.19
CA TRP A 42 57.69 -95.93 -32.29
C TRP A 42 57.59 -94.57 -32.99
N PHE A 43 57.96 -94.49 -34.27
CA PHE A 43 57.77 -93.29 -35.08
C PHE A 43 56.28 -92.96 -35.25
N PHE A 44 55.44 -93.94 -35.61
CA PHE A 44 53.99 -93.73 -35.72
C PHE A 44 53.36 -93.35 -34.38
N TYR A 45 53.75 -93.99 -33.27
CA TYR A 45 53.27 -93.61 -31.94
C TYR A 45 53.71 -92.21 -31.55
N GLY A 46 54.97 -91.85 -31.80
CA GLY A 46 55.46 -90.48 -31.57
C GLY A 46 54.69 -89.44 -32.38
N PHE A 47 54.43 -89.73 -33.66
CA PHE A 47 53.64 -88.86 -34.52
C PHE A 47 52.19 -88.72 -34.04
N ILE A 48 51.53 -89.82 -33.66
CA ILE A 48 50.16 -89.80 -33.11
C ILE A 48 50.12 -89.00 -31.81
N VAL A 49 51.11 -89.15 -30.92
CA VAL A 49 51.20 -88.38 -29.67
C VAL A 49 51.36 -86.89 -29.96
N ILE A 50 52.21 -86.50 -30.91
CA ILE A 50 52.39 -85.09 -31.29
C ILE A 50 51.08 -84.51 -31.86
N LEU A 51 50.39 -85.25 -32.74
CA LEU A 51 49.08 -84.83 -33.24
C LEU A 51 48.05 -84.68 -32.12
N PHE A 52 48.02 -85.61 -31.18
CA PHE A 52 47.09 -85.57 -30.04
C PHE A 52 47.38 -84.39 -29.10
N LEU A 53 48.64 -84.13 -28.78
CA LEU A 53 49.05 -82.96 -27.99
C LEU A 53 48.72 -81.65 -28.72
N GLY A 54 48.92 -81.60 -30.05
CA GLY A 54 48.52 -80.47 -30.88
C GLY A 54 47.01 -80.21 -30.82
N MET A 55 46.19 -81.26 -30.94
CA MET A 55 44.74 -81.15 -30.80
C MET A 55 44.33 -80.64 -29.40
N ILE A 56 44.90 -81.20 -28.32
CA ILE A 56 44.63 -80.73 -26.95
C ILE A 56 44.97 -79.24 -26.80
N ALA A 57 46.13 -78.80 -27.30
CA ALA A 57 46.54 -77.40 -27.24
C ALA A 57 45.57 -76.47 -28.00
N THR A 58 45.08 -76.89 -29.17
CA THR A 58 44.07 -76.11 -29.92
C THR A 58 42.74 -76.03 -29.18
N ILE A 59 42.29 -77.13 -28.57
CA ILE A 59 41.06 -77.18 -27.77
C ILE A 59 41.18 -76.24 -26.56
N ALA A 60 42.32 -76.26 -25.86
CA ALA A 60 42.56 -75.38 -24.72
C ALA A 60 42.53 -73.89 -25.11
N LYS A 61 43.11 -73.53 -26.27
CA LYS A 61 43.02 -72.16 -26.80
C LYS A 61 41.59 -71.75 -27.16
N ILE A 62 40.84 -72.63 -27.82
CA ILE A 62 39.42 -72.36 -28.16
C ILE A 62 38.62 -72.17 -26.88
N TYR A 63 38.87 -72.97 -25.86
CA TYR A 63 38.19 -72.83 -24.57
C TYR A 63 38.50 -71.50 -23.90
N ASP A 64 39.77 -71.08 -23.83
CA ASP A 64 40.16 -69.76 -23.27
C ASP A 64 39.54 -68.58 -24.03
N VAL A 65 39.46 -68.66 -25.36
CA VAL A 65 38.80 -67.62 -26.16
C VAL A 65 37.29 -67.62 -25.92
N ASN A 66 36.65 -68.80 -25.86
CA ASN A 66 35.22 -68.91 -25.63
C ASN A 66 34.82 -68.46 -24.22
N THR A 67 35.63 -68.74 -23.20
CA THR A 67 35.38 -68.24 -21.84
C THR A 67 35.51 -66.73 -21.79
N LYS A 68 36.54 -66.14 -22.40
CA LYS A 68 36.68 -64.67 -22.53
C LYS A 68 35.51 -64.03 -23.27
N LEU A 69 35.05 -64.65 -24.35
CA LEU A 69 33.90 -64.14 -25.10
C LEU A 69 32.61 -64.23 -24.27
N SER A 70 32.40 -65.33 -23.55
CA SER A 70 31.25 -65.50 -22.66
C SER A 70 31.26 -64.49 -21.51
N THR A 71 32.42 -64.26 -20.88
CA THR A 71 32.52 -63.25 -19.82
C THR A 71 32.30 -61.83 -20.34
N GLN A 72 32.81 -61.50 -21.53
CA GLN A 72 32.52 -60.22 -22.19
C GLN A 72 31.03 -60.06 -22.52
N TYR A 73 30.38 -61.12 -23.01
CA TYR A 73 28.95 -61.12 -23.28
C TYR A 73 28.13 -60.88 -22.02
N ILE A 74 28.46 -61.57 -20.92
CA ILE A 74 27.80 -61.39 -19.61
C ILE A 74 28.01 -59.96 -19.10
N ALA A 75 29.24 -59.42 -19.21
CA ALA A 75 29.53 -58.05 -18.81
C ALA A 75 28.71 -57.04 -19.64
N ALA A 76 28.66 -57.22 -20.97
CA ALA A 76 27.85 -56.38 -21.83
C ALA A 76 26.36 -56.47 -21.47
N ASP A 77 25.81 -57.66 -21.25
CA ASP A 77 24.41 -57.86 -20.84
C ASP A 77 24.09 -57.16 -19.51
N SER A 78 24.99 -57.23 -18.52
CA SER A 78 24.82 -56.49 -17.27
C SER A 78 24.80 -54.98 -17.46
N MET A 79 25.68 -54.44 -18.32
CA MET A 79 25.70 -53.00 -18.64
C MET A 79 24.44 -52.56 -19.37
N TYR A 80 23.91 -53.38 -20.29
CA TYR A 80 22.65 -53.09 -20.98
C TYR A 80 21.48 -53.02 -20.00
N LYS A 81 21.39 -53.96 -19.04
CA LYS A 81 20.34 -53.96 -18.01
C LYS A 81 20.45 -52.74 -17.10
N GLU A 82 21.65 -52.36 -16.69
CA GLU A 82 21.90 -51.17 -15.89
C GLU A 82 21.47 -49.90 -16.65
N LYS A 83 21.90 -49.74 -17.90
CA LYS A 83 21.53 -48.59 -18.75
C LYS A 83 20.03 -48.53 -19.05
N ALA A 84 19.37 -49.69 -19.20
CA ALA A 84 17.93 -49.75 -19.38
C ALA A 84 17.18 -49.25 -18.12
N SER A 85 17.65 -49.65 -16.93
CA SER A 85 17.11 -49.19 -15.65
C SER A 85 17.33 -47.67 -15.43
N GLU A 86 18.53 -47.17 -15.74
CA GLU A 86 18.82 -45.73 -15.69
C GLU A 86 17.96 -44.93 -16.67
N LEU A 87 17.71 -45.46 -17.86
CA LEU A 87 16.83 -44.81 -18.84
C LEU A 87 15.39 -44.74 -18.33
N GLU A 88 14.90 -45.80 -17.68
CA GLU A 88 13.56 -45.84 -17.11
C GLU A 88 13.41 -44.83 -15.97
N SER A 89 14.37 -44.77 -15.04
CA SER A 89 14.37 -43.77 -13.96
C SER A 89 14.50 -42.34 -14.48
N THR A 90 15.28 -42.12 -15.54
CA THR A 90 15.38 -40.80 -16.18
C THR A 90 14.06 -40.41 -16.85
N LYS A 91 13.37 -41.35 -17.49
CA LYS A 91 12.04 -41.10 -18.08
C LYS A 91 11.01 -40.72 -17.03
N THR A 92 10.99 -41.39 -15.87
CA THR A 92 10.03 -41.03 -14.80
C THR A 92 10.31 -39.63 -14.24
N ILE A 93 11.58 -39.27 -14.04
CA ILE A 93 11.98 -37.93 -13.64
C ILE A 93 11.54 -36.89 -14.68
N LEU A 94 11.73 -37.18 -15.97
CA LEU A 94 11.31 -36.28 -17.05
C LEU A 94 9.79 -36.06 -17.05
N THR A 95 9.00 -37.14 -16.91
CA THR A 95 7.53 -37.01 -16.86
C THR A 95 7.04 -36.22 -15.65
N GLU A 96 7.72 -36.36 -14.51
CA GLU A 96 7.40 -35.58 -13.31
C GLU A 96 7.78 -34.10 -13.49
N ALA A 97 8.90 -33.81 -14.15
CA ALA A 97 9.30 -32.45 -14.49
C ALA A 97 8.33 -31.80 -15.49
N GLU A 98 7.86 -32.53 -16.51
CA GLU A 98 6.85 -32.07 -17.45
C GLU A 98 5.52 -31.73 -16.74
N LYS A 99 5.09 -32.59 -15.80
CA LYS A 99 3.90 -32.32 -14.99
C LYS A 99 4.04 -31.05 -14.16
N LYS A 100 5.18 -30.87 -13.48
CA LYS A 100 5.47 -29.65 -12.71
C LYS A 100 5.49 -28.40 -13.58
N ASN A 101 6.03 -28.48 -14.79
CA ASN A 101 6.00 -27.36 -15.73
C ASN A 101 4.56 -27.00 -16.13
N ALA A 102 3.71 -27.98 -16.40
CA ALA A 102 2.30 -27.73 -16.69
C ALA A 102 1.54 -27.10 -15.50
N GLU A 103 1.82 -27.54 -14.27
CA GLU A 103 1.27 -26.94 -13.06
C GLU A 103 1.73 -25.48 -12.89
N LEU A 104 3.00 -25.18 -13.18
CA LEU A 104 3.54 -23.82 -13.14
C LEU A 104 2.93 -22.91 -14.21
N GLU A 105 2.72 -23.42 -15.43
CA GLU A 105 2.05 -22.66 -16.51
C GLU A 105 0.62 -22.31 -16.13
N GLN A 106 -0.11 -23.23 -15.48
CA GLN A 106 -1.45 -22.96 -14.97
C GLN A 106 -1.44 -21.87 -13.89
N LEU A 107 -0.55 -21.99 -12.89
CA LEU A 107 -0.41 -20.99 -11.83
C LEU A 107 -0.05 -19.62 -12.38
N LEU A 108 0.82 -19.57 -13.39
CA LEU A 108 1.19 -18.33 -14.06
C LEU A 108 -0.03 -17.70 -14.74
N GLY A 109 -0.80 -18.47 -15.50
CA GLY A 109 -2.02 -17.97 -16.14
C GLY A 109 -3.09 -17.49 -15.14
N ASP A 110 -3.24 -18.14 -14.00
CA ASP A 110 -4.17 -17.69 -12.94
C ASP A 110 -3.67 -16.41 -12.27
N SER A 111 -2.36 -16.29 -12.02
CA SER A 111 -1.75 -15.06 -11.49
C SER A 111 -1.90 -13.87 -12.44
N GLU A 112 -1.77 -14.08 -13.76
CA GLU A 112 -1.96 -13.05 -14.79
C GLU A 112 -3.41 -12.54 -14.81
N LYS A 113 -4.39 -13.45 -14.69
CA LYS A 113 -5.80 -13.06 -14.59
C LYS A 113 -6.06 -12.23 -13.33
N GLU A 114 -5.50 -12.63 -12.20
CA GLU A 114 -5.63 -11.89 -10.94
C GLU A 114 -5.04 -10.48 -11.06
N ILE A 115 -3.84 -10.36 -11.64
CA ILE A 115 -3.19 -9.07 -11.91
C ILE A 115 -4.05 -8.21 -12.84
N SER A 116 -4.61 -8.79 -13.90
CA SER A 116 -5.49 -8.07 -14.83
C SER A 116 -6.74 -7.53 -14.13
N ALA A 117 -7.38 -8.35 -13.28
CA ALA A 117 -8.57 -7.94 -12.54
C ALA A 117 -8.26 -6.82 -11.53
N LYS A 118 -7.13 -6.94 -10.80
CA LYS A 118 -6.66 -5.90 -9.86
C LYS A 118 -6.31 -4.60 -10.59
N THR A 119 -5.71 -4.69 -11.77
CA THR A 119 -5.36 -3.53 -12.59
C THR A 119 -6.61 -2.78 -13.02
N GLU A 120 -7.67 -3.48 -13.42
CA GLU A 120 -8.93 -2.84 -13.81
C GLU A 120 -9.63 -2.17 -12.62
N SER A 121 -9.71 -2.85 -11.47
CA SER A 121 -10.24 -2.24 -10.23
C SER A 121 -9.45 -1.00 -9.82
N TYR A 122 -8.13 -1.00 -9.98
CA TYR A 122 -7.30 0.16 -9.66
C TYR A 122 -7.59 1.37 -10.57
N LYS A 123 -7.91 1.15 -11.85
CA LYS A 123 -8.34 2.24 -12.75
C LYS A 123 -9.65 2.87 -12.30
N GLU A 124 -10.61 2.07 -11.86
CA GLU A 124 -11.88 2.58 -11.31
C GLU A 124 -11.64 3.46 -10.09
N VAL A 125 -10.79 3.01 -9.16
CA VAL A 125 -10.42 3.80 -7.96
C VAL A 125 -9.74 5.12 -8.34
N LEU A 126 -8.82 5.10 -9.31
CA LEU A 126 -8.17 6.32 -9.80
C LEU A 126 -9.17 7.29 -10.44
N PHE A 127 -10.16 6.78 -11.17
CA PHE A 127 -11.20 7.61 -11.79
C PHE A 127 -12.08 8.29 -10.74
N GLU A 128 -12.52 7.55 -9.72
CA GLU A 128 -13.29 8.11 -8.61
C GLU A 128 -12.48 9.12 -7.78
N LYS A 129 -11.19 8.88 -7.58
CA LYS A 129 -10.29 9.84 -6.95
C LYS A 129 -10.26 11.17 -7.72
N GLY A 130 -10.15 11.12 -9.05
CA GLY A 130 -10.14 12.32 -9.89
C GLY A 130 -11.43 13.15 -9.75
N LYS A 131 -12.60 12.50 -9.71
CA LYS A 131 -13.88 13.19 -9.47
C LYS A 131 -13.93 13.85 -8.09
N LEU A 132 -13.40 13.18 -7.07
CA LEU A 132 -13.39 13.70 -5.71
C LEU A 132 -12.48 14.92 -5.57
N GLU A 133 -11.31 14.89 -6.21
CA GLU A 133 -10.37 16.02 -6.25
C GLU A 133 -11.00 17.25 -6.95
N GLU A 134 -11.72 17.04 -8.05
CA GLU A 134 -12.46 18.12 -8.72
C GLU A 134 -13.54 18.72 -7.82
N LYS A 135 -14.33 17.85 -7.15
CA LYS A 135 -15.36 18.30 -6.20
C LYS A 135 -14.75 19.10 -5.04
N TYR A 136 -13.65 18.62 -4.47
CA TYR A 136 -12.95 19.29 -3.38
C TYR A 136 -12.44 20.68 -3.81
N ASN A 137 -11.83 20.79 -4.99
CA ASN A 137 -11.35 22.08 -5.50
C ASN A 137 -12.49 23.06 -5.74
N ASN A 138 -13.63 22.59 -6.27
CA ASN A 138 -14.80 23.44 -6.47
C ASN A 138 -15.37 23.94 -5.13
N GLU A 139 -15.49 23.06 -4.14
CA GLU A 139 -15.99 23.43 -2.81
C GLU A 139 -15.04 24.41 -2.11
N LYS A 140 -13.73 24.18 -2.21
CA LYS A 140 -12.71 25.09 -1.68
C LYS A 140 -12.81 26.49 -2.32
N ASN A 141 -12.94 26.58 -3.64
CA ASN A 141 -13.08 27.86 -4.34
C ASN A 141 -14.34 28.62 -3.91
N VAL A 142 -15.45 27.91 -3.68
CA VAL A 142 -16.70 28.51 -3.19
C VAL A 142 -16.50 29.08 -1.78
N THR A 143 -15.85 28.33 -0.88
CA THR A 143 -15.57 28.79 0.48
C THR A 143 -14.66 30.02 0.48
N GLU A 144 -13.56 30.00 -0.28
CA GLU A 144 -12.66 31.16 -0.41
C GLU A 144 -13.38 32.40 -0.93
N GLN A 145 -14.29 32.24 -1.91
CA GLN A 145 -15.10 33.35 -2.41
C GLN A 145 -16.09 33.85 -1.34
N MET A 146 -16.68 32.94 -0.56
CA MET A 146 -17.63 33.29 0.50
C MET A 146 -16.94 34.04 1.63
N GLU A 147 -15.75 33.61 2.07
CA GLU A 147 -14.94 34.33 3.07
C GLU A 147 -14.63 35.76 2.63
N LYS A 148 -14.25 35.93 1.35
CA LYS A 148 -14.01 37.26 0.79
C LYS A 148 -15.26 38.13 0.80
N ASN A 149 -16.40 37.57 0.38
CA ASN A 149 -17.68 38.30 0.36
C ASN A 149 -18.14 38.68 1.77
N VAL A 150 -17.91 37.82 2.77
CA VAL A 150 -18.23 38.10 4.18
C VAL A 150 -17.36 39.24 4.70
N GLY A 151 -16.05 39.20 4.47
CA GLY A 151 -15.15 40.29 4.86
C GLY A 151 -15.55 41.64 4.23
N GLU A 152 -15.89 41.65 2.95
CA GLU A 152 -16.38 42.86 2.27
C GLU A 152 -17.72 43.36 2.86
N CYS A 153 -18.59 42.46 3.29
CA CYS A 153 -19.85 42.82 3.95
C CYS A 153 -19.62 43.45 5.32
N GLU A 154 -18.71 42.87 6.12
CA GLU A 154 -18.32 43.39 7.44
C GLU A 154 -17.72 44.80 7.32
N ASP A 155 -16.82 45.00 6.36
CA ASP A 155 -16.22 46.31 6.08
C ASP A 155 -17.27 47.36 5.67
N ASN A 156 -18.21 46.97 4.80
CA ASN A 156 -19.29 47.86 4.35
C ASN A 156 -20.27 48.20 5.49
N LEU A 157 -20.56 47.24 6.38
CA LEU A 157 -21.41 47.47 7.54
C LEU A 157 -20.75 48.45 8.51
N ALA A 158 -19.47 48.23 8.83
CA ALA A 158 -18.69 49.12 9.67
C ALA A 158 -18.63 50.55 9.11
N GLN A 159 -18.46 50.70 7.79
CA GLN A 159 -18.50 52.00 7.12
C GLN A 159 -19.91 52.65 7.15
N THR A 160 -20.98 51.86 7.08
CA THR A 160 -22.35 52.37 7.13
C THR A 160 -22.69 52.88 8.52
N ASP A 161 -22.41 52.09 9.56
CA ASP A 161 -22.62 52.47 10.96
C ASP A 161 -21.84 53.75 11.29
N ALA A 162 -20.61 53.82 10.81
CA ALA A 162 -19.76 54.99 10.89
C ALA A 162 -20.37 56.25 10.28
N MET A 163 -20.96 56.14 9.08
CA MET A 163 -21.63 57.25 8.41
C MET A 163 -22.88 57.70 9.18
N VAL A 164 -23.65 56.77 9.74
CA VAL A 164 -24.83 57.07 10.58
C VAL A 164 -24.41 57.85 11.82
N TYR A 165 -23.40 57.38 12.56
CA TYR A 165 -22.93 58.08 13.75
C TYR A 165 -22.32 59.46 13.44
N LYS A 166 -21.58 59.58 12.33
CA LYS A 166 -21.09 60.88 11.85
C LYS A 166 -22.24 61.84 11.52
N MET A 167 -23.31 61.34 10.90
CA MET A 167 -24.50 62.13 10.61
C MET A 167 -25.17 62.62 11.90
N ILE A 168 -25.37 61.73 12.88
CA ILE A 168 -25.94 62.07 14.19
C ILE A 168 -25.15 63.20 14.86
N VAL A 169 -23.81 63.12 14.89
CA VAL A 169 -22.97 64.17 15.48
C VAL A 169 -23.01 65.47 14.68
N SER A 170 -23.09 65.41 13.35
CA SER A 170 -23.14 66.62 12.52
C SER A 170 -24.46 67.40 12.65
N LEU A 171 -25.55 66.70 12.97
CA LEU A 171 -26.90 67.26 13.11
C LEU A 171 -27.26 67.57 14.57
N SER A 172 -26.46 67.11 15.52
CA SER A 172 -26.76 67.26 16.94
C SER A 172 -26.42 68.66 17.48
N MET A 173 -27.16 69.05 18.51
CA MET A 173 -26.90 70.26 19.29
C MET A 173 -26.35 69.87 20.66
N GLY A 174 -25.26 70.51 21.09
CA GLY A 174 -24.71 70.26 22.42
C GLY A 174 -25.69 70.64 23.54
N ILE A 175 -25.82 69.79 24.55
CA ILE A 175 -26.61 70.06 25.76
C ILE A 175 -25.81 69.67 27.02
N SER A 176 -25.91 70.49 28.06
CA SER A 176 -25.34 70.21 29.39
C SER A 176 -26.17 69.19 30.17
N ASN A 177 -25.56 68.50 31.12
CA ASN A 177 -26.24 67.52 31.96
C ASN A 177 -27.40 68.16 32.74
N GLU A 178 -27.20 69.41 33.20
CA GLU A 178 -28.22 70.19 33.92
C GLU A 178 -29.48 70.46 33.07
N ASN A 179 -29.33 70.72 31.78
CA ASN A 179 -30.48 70.98 30.90
C ASN A 179 -31.09 69.68 30.37
N LEU A 180 -30.29 68.64 30.22
CA LEU A 180 -30.74 67.34 29.77
C LEU A 180 -31.59 66.63 30.82
N SER A 181 -31.26 66.75 32.12
CA SER A 181 -32.04 66.18 33.23
C SER A 181 -33.44 66.78 33.37
N LYS A 182 -33.65 68.00 32.83
CA LYS A 182 -34.96 68.69 32.78
C LYS A 182 -35.89 68.14 31.68
N ILE A 183 -35.45 67.14 30.92
CA ILE A 183 -36.23 66.48 29.85
C ILE A 183 -36.48 65.02 30.28
N PRO A 184 -37.75 64.59 30.40
CA PRO A 184 -38.09 63.24 30.81
C PRO A 184 -37.64 62.23 29.76
N VAL A 185 -37.24 61.04 30.20
CA VAL A 185 -36.79 59.95 29.35
C VAL A 185 -37.99 59.21 28.73
N ALA A 186 -37.85 58.76 27.49
CA ALA A 186 -38.83 57.90 26.82
C ALA A 186 -38.57 56.41 27.10
N GLU A 187 -39.65 55.63 27.21
CA GLU A 187 -39.61 54.17 27.27
C GLU A 187 -39.39 53.58 25.86
N ALA A 188 -38.19 53.79 25.32
CA ALA A 188 -37.82 53.34 24.00
C ALA A 188 -36.31 53.13 23.90
N ASN A 189 -35.89 52.20 23.06
CA ASN A 189 -34.48 51.85 22.85
C ASN A 189 -33.74 51.41 24.13
N MET A 190 -34.44 50.75 25.04
CA MET A 190 -33.90 50.13 26.27
C MET A 190 -33.42 48.69 26.03
N GLU A 191 -33.36 48.25 24.77
CA GLU A 191 -32.91 46.91 24.40
C GLU A 191 -31.39 46.82 24.49
N GLY A 192 -30.89 45.69 24.99
CA GLY A 192 -29.46 45.46 25.15
C GLY A 192 -29.17 44.36 26.16
N VAL A 193 -27.91 44.27 26.57
CA VAL A 193 -27.52 43.48 27.75
C VAL A 193 -28.05 44.23 28.97
N ASP A 194 -28.74 43.51 29.85
CA ASP A 194 -29.36 43.98 31.10
C ASP A 194 -28.82 43.05 32.21
N GLN A 195 -27.85 43.54 32.96
CA GLN A 195 -27.07 42.74 33.88
C GLN A 195 -27.81 42.42 35.18
N ASP A 196 -28.67 43.31 35.67
CA ASP A 196 -29.40 43.14 36.93
C ASP A 196 -30.86 42.69 36.74
N GLY A 197 -31.40 42.79 35.51
CA GLY A 197 -32.73 42.35 35.14
C GLY A 197 -33.85 43.27 35.61
N ASP A 198 -33.61 44.58 35.75
CA ASP A 198 -34.65 45.59 36.02
C ASP A 198 -35.36 46.07 34.73
N GLY A 199 -34.82 45.71 33.56
CA GLY A 199 -35.36 46.04 32.25
C GLY A 199 -34.85 47.36 31.67
N LEU A 200 -33.76 47.91 32.18
CA LEU A 200 -32.87 48.87 31.55
C LEU A 200 -31.62 48.13 31.03
N SER A 201 -31.01 48.62 29.94
CA SER A 201 -29.77 48.03 29.45
C SER A 201 -28.54 48.71 30.06
N ASP A 202 -27.44 47.97 30.23
CA ASP A 202 -26.18 48.45 30.80
C ASP A 202 -25.68 49.76 30.15
N VAL A 203 -25.90 49.89 28.84
CA VAL A 203 -25.49 51.07 28.05
C VAL A 203 -26.40 52.27 28.34
N PHE A 204 -27.69 52.01 28.55
CA PHE A 204 -28.69 53.00 28.87
C PHE A 204 -28.55 53.50 30.32
N GLU A 205 -28.31 52.60 31.27
CA GLU A 205 -28.09 52.91 32.68
C GLU A 205 -26.90 53.85 32.89
N GLU A 206 -25.78 53.56 32.23
CA GLU A 206 -24.63 54.48 32.26
C GLU A 206 -24.89 55.82 31.56
N ALA A 207 -25.84 55.88 30.61
CA ALA A 207 -26.23 57.13 29.97
C ALA A 207 -27.09 58.03 30.88
N ILE A 208 -27.86 57.44 31.81
CA ILE A 208 -28.69 58.17 32.77
C ILE A 208 -28.03 58.34 34.15
N GLY A 209 -26.96 57.58 34.42
CA GLY A 209 -26.16 57.67 35.64
C GLY A 209 -26.51 56.65 36.73
N THR A 210 -27.28 55.60 36.40
CA THR A 210 -27.63 54.51 37.30
C THR A 210 -26.55 53.41 37.32
N ILE A 211 -26.67 52.49 38.27
CA ILE A 211 -25.69 51.44 38.58
C ILE A 211 -26.12 50.13 37.91
N LYS A 212 -25.37 49.73 36.87
CA LYS A 212 -25.65 48.57 35.99
C LYS A 212 -25.87 47.21 36.68
N ASP A 213 -25.34 47.03 37.88
CA ASP A 213 -25.42 45.78 38.62
C ASP A 213 -26.41 45.85 39.80
N LYS A 214 -27.27 46.89 39.83
CA LYS A 214 -28.22 47.15 40.90
C LYS A 214 -29.54 47.71 40.35
N LYS A 215 -30.61 46.94 40.56
CA LYS A 215 -31.98 47.31 40.18
C LYS A 215 -32.49 48.61 40.79
N ASP A 216 -31.97 48.98 41.94
CA ASP A 216 -32.32 50.14 42.75
C ASP A 216 -30.98 50.81 43.10
N SER A 217 -30.67 51.88 42.38
CA SER A 217 -29.36 52.51 42.40
C SER A 217 -29.14 53.37 43.64
N ASP A 218 -30.21 53.97 44.19
CA ASP A 218 -30.15 54.80 45.40
C ASP A 218 -30.64 54.11 46.67
N ASP A 219 -30.98 52.82 46.58
CA ASP A 219 -31.39 51.91 47.64
C ASP A 219 -32.64 52.46 48.42
N ASP A 220 -33.55 53.17 47.73
CA ASP A 220 -34.75 53.80 48.31
C ASP A 220 -36.01 52.88 48.33
N GLY A 221 -35.91 51.72 47.68
CA GLY A 221 -36.93 50.70 47.60
C GLY A 221 -37.75 50.70 46.30
N PHE A 222 -37.43 51.56 45.33
CA PHE A 222 -38.00 51.56 44.00
C PHE A 222 -36.96 51.13 42.95
N GLU A 223 -37.38 50.37 41.93
CA GLU A 223 -36.47 49.99 40.84
C GLU A 223 -36.25 51.19 39.90
N ASP A 224 -35.03 51.37 39.39
CA ASP A 224 -34.61 52.51 38.57
C ASP A 224 -35.54 52.74 37.37
N LYS A 225 -35.89 51.65 36.67
CA LYS A 225 -36.88 51.70 35.57
C LYS A 225 -38.22 52.28 36.01
N SER A 226 -38.71 51.84 37.16
CA SER A 226 -40.01 52.27 37.68
C SER A 226 -39.98 53.75 38.03
N GLU A 227 -38.88 54.24 38.58
CA GLU A 227 -38.70 55.65 38.91
C GLU A 227 -38.69 56.53 37.67
N ILE A 228 -37.97 56.12 36.62
CA ILE A 228 -37.93 56.84 35.33
C ILE A 228 -39.33 56.98 34.74
N LEU A 229 -40.11 55.89 34.71
CA LEU A 229 -41.47 55.90 34.17
C LEU A 229 -42.42 56.77 35.00
N ASN A 230 -42.18 56.83 36.32
CA ASN A 230 -42.99 57.62 37.25
C ASN A 230 -42.43 59.03 37.50
N HIS A 231 -41.41 59.45 36.76
CA HIS A 231 -40.80 60.78 36.82
C HIS A 231 -40.03 61.11 38.12
N PHE A 232 -39.53 60.09 38.79
CA PHE A 232 -38.63 60.20 39.93
C PHE A 232 -37.16 60.11 39.48
N ASN A 233 -36.25 60.43 40.39
CA ASN A 233 -34.83 60.46 40.11
C ASN A 233 -34.19 59.12 40.53
N PRO A 234 -33.76 58.26 39.59
CA PRO A 234 -33.29 56.90 39.89
C PRO A 234 -31.89 56.83 40.52
N SER A 235 -31.36 57.93 41.03
CA SER A 235 -30.00 57.99 41.58
C SER A 235 -29.89 59.02 42.69
N GLY A 236 -31.02 59.34 43.33
CA GLY A 236 -31.07 60.25 44.47
C GLY A 236 -32.46 60.82 44.71
N GLU A 237 -32.61 61.52 45.83
CA GLU A 237 -33.93 61.85 46.35
C GLU A 237 -34.77 62.82 45.47
N GLY A 238 -36.04 62.46 45.24
CA GLY A 238 -37.09 63.38 44.79
C GLY A 238 -37.48 63.27 43.31
N ALA A 239 -38.33 64.21 42.86
CA ALA A 239 -38.80 64.26 41.47
C ALA A 239 -37.86 65.08 40.58
N LEU A 240 -37.68 64.64 39.33
CA LEU A 240 -36.83 65.36 38.37
C LEU A 240 -37.43 66.74 38.00
N PRO A 241 -36.61 67.81 37.93
CA PRO A 241 -37.09 69.16 37.70
C PRO A 241 -37.36 69.40 36.20
N TYR A 242 -38.54 69.08 35.70
CA TYR A 242 -38.83 69.29 34.27
C TYR A 242 -39.14 70.74 33.91
N ASP A 243 -38.68 71.14 32.72
CA ASP A 243 -38.93 72.47 32.15
C ASP A 243 -39.67 72.36 30.81
N GLU A 244 -40.98 72.59 30.84
CA GLU A 244 -41.83 72.55 29.64
C GLU A 244 -41.40 73.54 28.55
N LYS A 245 -40.81 74.69 28.91
CA LYS A 245 -40.34 75.68 27.92
C LYS A 245 -39.12 75.16 27.19
N LEU A 246 -38.19 74.54 27.93
CA LEU A 246 -37.00 73.92 27.38
C LEU A 246 -37.37 72.74 26.47
N ILE A 247 -38.24 71.85 26.95
CA ILE A 247 -38.71 70.69 26.20
C ILE A 247 -39.34 71.10 24.86
N ASN A 248 -40.22 72.11 24.87
CA ASN A 248 -40.85 72.61 23.65
C ASN A 248 -39.84 73.28 22.70
N ALA A 249 -38.81 73.96 23.23
CA ALA A 249 -37.77 74.58 22.42
C ALA A 249 -36.85 73.55 21.74
N LEU A 250 -36.65 72.40 22.37
CA LEU A 250 -35.78 71.33 21.90
C LEU A 250 -36.53 70.24 21.10
N LYS A 251 -37.85 70.33 20.99
CA LYS A 251 -38.65 69.37 20.23
C LYS A 251 -38.17 69.24 18.77
N GLY A 252 -37.99 67.99 18.33
CA GLY A 252 -37.48 67.63 17.01
C GLY A 252 -35.96 67.84 16.85
N ARG A 253 -35.21 68.08 17.93
CA ARG A 253 -33.75 68.18 17.89
C ARG A 253 -33.09 66.87 18.31
N ILE A 254 -31.95 66.60 17.70
CA ILE A 254 -30.97 65.65 18.20
C ILE A 254 -30.05 66.43 19.12
N LEU A 255 -29.86 65.93 20.33
CA LEU A 255 -29.02 66.51 21.36
C LEU A 255 -27.81 65.61 21.56
N LEU A 256 -26.65 66.22 21.80
CA LEU A 256 -25.43 65.52 22.17
C LEU A 256 -25.02 65.99 23.55
N GLN A 257 -24.93 65.05 24.49
CA GLN A 257 -24.52 65.32 25.85
C GLN A 257 -23.01 65.60 25.87
N VAL A 258 -22.62 66.85 26.11
CA VAL A 258 -21.21 67.28 26.03
C VAL A 258 -20.43 67.10 27.33
N GLU A 259 -21.14 66.93 28.44
CA GLU A 259 -20.59 66.74 29.80
C GLU A 259 -20.68 65.28 30.27
N GLY A 260 -21.12 64.37 29.39
CA GLY A 260 -21.22 62.92 29.63
C GLY A 260 -20.24 62.14 28.75
N ASN A 261 -20.58 60.89 28.44
CA ASN A 261 -19.77 60.03 27.55
C ASN A 261 -20.09 60.23 26.06
N GLY A 262 -20.78 61.32 25.70
CA GLY A 262 -21.11 61.65 24.31
C GLY A 262 -22.39 60.95 23.82
N GLU A 263 -23.35 60.80 24.72
CA GLU A 263 -24.67 60.24 24.48
C GLU A 263 -25.50 61.13 23.54
N ALA A 264 -26.16 60.52 22.56
CA ALA A 264 -27.09 61.19 21.69
C ALA A 264 -28.54 60.91 22.10
N TRP A 265 -29.35 61.96 22.04
CA TRP A 265 -30.74 61.94 22.46
C TRP A 265 -31.61 62.61 21.40
N TYR A 266 -32.78 62.07 21.07
CA TYR A 266 -33.77 62.74 20.23
C TYR A 266 -34.93 63.21 21.08
N VAL A 267 -35.36 64.47 20.93
CA VAL A 267 -36.49 64.98 21.71
C VAL A 267 -37.75 64.98 20.88
N ASP A 268 -38.76 64.23 21.30
CA ASP A 268 -40.10 64.26 20.70
C ASP A 268 -41.17 63.94 21.74
N GLU A 269 -42.41 64.34 21.47
CA GLU A 269 -43.57 64.12 22.37
C GLU A 269 -43.33 64.53 23.83
N GLY A 270 -42.40 65.48 24.05
CA GLY A 270 -42.04 65.96 25.38
C GLY A 270 -40.99 65.13 26.12
N LYS A 271 -40.47 64.07 25.50
CA LYS A 271 -39.50 63.13 26.07
C LYS A 271 -38.21 63.06 25.25
N ARG A 272 -37.12 62.57 25.85
CA ARG A 272 -35.86 62.25 25.17
C ARG A 272 -35.72 60.75 24.95
N TYR A 273 -35.41 60.39 23.72
CA TYR A 273 -35.18 59.02 23.25
C TYR A 273 -33.69 58.80 23.10
N PHE A 274 -33.16 57.72 23.69
CA PHE A 274 -31.74 57.41 23.59
C PHE A 274 -31.40 56.90 22.18
N LEU A 275 -30.36 57.48 21.57
CA LEU A 275 -29.86 57.10 20.24
C LEU A 275 -28.49 56.39 20.30
N GLY A 276 -27.99 56.10 21.49
CA GLY A 276 -26.66 55.52 21.69
C GLY A 276 -25.54 56.55 21.88
N ARG A 277 -24.29 56.09 21.78
CA ARG A 277 -23.08 56.90 21.98
C ARG A 277 -22.30 57.06 20.67
N PRO A 278 -22.69 58.00 19.79
CA PRO A 278 -21.98 58.20 18.53
C PRO A 278 -20.51 58.62 18.72
N GLY A 279 -20.16 59.25 19.86
CA GLY A 279 -18.80 59.69 20.15
C GLY A 279 -17.80 58.52 20.25
N GLU A 280 -18.22 57.38 20.78
CA GLU A 280 -17.37 56.18 20.86
C GLU A 280 -17.14 55.57 19.47
N ALA A 281 -18.21 55.47 18.66
CA ALA A 281 -18.12 54.99 17.28
C ALA A 281 -17.22 55.87 16.41
N LEU A 282 -17.26 57.20 16.59
CA LEU A 282 -16.37 58.13 15.87
C LEU A 282 -14.90 58.01 16.26
N ARG A 283 -14.58 57.67 17.51
CA ARG A 283 -13.20 57.45 17.96
C ARG A 283 -12.59 56.20 17.35
N VAL A 284 -13.39 55.17 17.10
CA VAL A 284 -12.95 53.97 16.36
C VAL A 284 -12.60 54.34 14.92
N LEU A 285 -13.38 55.22 14.28
CA LEU A 285 -13.11 55.70 12.92
C LEU A 285 -11.89 56.60 12.77
N ALA A 286 -11.55 57.37 13.80
CA ALA A 286 -10.35 58.21 13.78
C ALA A 286 -9.05 57.40 13.86
N ASN A 287 -9.14 56.11 14.23
CA ASN A 287 -8.01 55.20 14.41
C ASN A 287 -7.96 54.05 13.38
N LEU A 288 -8.91 53.98 12.44
CA LEU A 288 -8.91 53.12 11.26
C LEU A 288 -8.17 53.83 10.11
#